data_AF-A0A2P7QW14-F1
#
_entry.id   AF-A0A2P7QW14-F1
#
_cell.length_a   1.000
_cell.length_b   1.000
_cell.length_c   1.000
_cell.angle_alpha   90.00
_cell.angle_beta   90.00
_cell.angle_gamma   90.00
#
_symmetry.space_group_name_H-M   'P 1'
#
loop_
_entity.id
_entity.type
_entity.pdbx_description
1 polymer ?
#
loop_
_entity_poly.entity_id
_entity_poly.type
_entity_poly.pdbx_seq_one_letter_code
_entity_poly.pdbx_strand_id
1 'polypeptide(L)' 'MRTLIVPASKIDFVQSAECGQWVLEHCARGVQGRVGSNGAYALTFVDDDEADAFQAEWLA' A
#
# COMPACT_ATOMS: atom_id res chain seq x y z
N MET A 1 6.31 10.06 6.34
CA MET A 1 5.41 10.01 5.15
C MET A 1 6.20 9.49 3.99
N ARG A 2 5.83 8.29 3.53
CA ARG A 2 6.59 7.48 2.58
C ARG A 2 5.66 6.94 1.51
N THR A 3 6.16 6.89 0.28
CA THR A 3 5.44 6.31 -0.85
C THR A 3 6.10 5.01 -1.27
N LEU A 4 5.32 3.94 -1.32
CA LEU A 4 5.71 2.63 -1.84
C LEU A 4 5.16 2.48 -3.26
N ILE A 5 6.00 1.98 -4.16
CA ILE A 5 5.59 1.61 -5.51
C ILE A 5 5.23 0.14 -5.49
N VAL A 6 3.96 -0.15 -5.78
CA VAL A 6 3.45 -1.51 -5.84
C VAL A 6 3.76 -2.09 -7.23
N PRO A 7 4.42 -3.26 -7.31
CA PRO A 7 4.67 -3.94 -8.57
C PRO A 7 3.37 -4.35 -9.26
N ALA A 8 3.38 -4.39 -10.60
CA ALA A 8 2.20 -4.78 -11.39
C ALA A 8 1.62 -6.15 -10.99
N SER A 9 2.48 -7.10 -10.61
CA SER A 9 2.10 -8.45 -10.17
C SER A 9 1.34 -8.50 -8.84
N LYS A 10 1.32 -7.40 -8.08
CA LYS A 10 0.67 -7.30 -6.77
C LYS A 10 -0.54 -6.36 -6.80
N ILE A 11 -0.88 -5.74 -7.94
CA ILE A 11 -1.96 -4.74 -8.05
C ILE A 11 -3.32 -5.34 -7.66
N ASP A 12 -3.67 -6.52 -8.17
CA ASP A 12 -4.95 -7.16 -7.83
C ASP A 12 -5.05 -7.44 -6.32
N PHE A 13 -3.92 -7.70 -5.65
CA PHE A 13 -3.87 -7.89 -4.21
C PHE A 13 -4.05 -6.60 -3.42
N VAL A 14 -3.38 -5.50 -3.77
CA VAL A 14 -3.61 -4.21 -3.09
C VAL A 14 -5.01 -3.63 -3.30
N GLN A 15 -5.69 -4.05 -4.37
CA GLN A 15 -7.10 -3.68 -4.61
C GLN A 15 -8.09 -4.70 -3.99
N SER A 16 -7.60 -5.76 -3.37
CA SER A 16 -8.45 -6.77 -2.74
C SER A 16 -9.07 -6.27 -1.43
N ALA A 17 -10.19 -6.88 -1.05
CA ALA A 17 -10.85 -6.61 0.23
C ALA A 17 -9.95 -6.95 1.44
N GLU A 18 -9.09 -7.97 1.31
CA GLU A 18 -8.17 -8.40 2.37
C GLU A 18 -7.13 -7.32 2.66
N CYS A 19 -6.49 -6.76 1.63
CA CYS A 19 -5.59 -5.62 1.78
C CYS A 19 -6.32 -4.40 2.36
N GLY A 20 -7.54 -4.13 1.89
CA GLY A 20 -8.35 -3.03 2.40
C GLY A 20 -8.63 -3.17 3.91
N GLN A 21 -8.96 -4.36 4.38
CA GLN A 21 -9.18 -4.65 5.79
C GLN A 21 -7.89 -4.50 6.60
N TRP A 22 -6.78 -5.07 6.12
CA TRP A 22 -5.48 -4.94 6.77
C TRP A 22 -5.08 -3.47 6.98
N VAL A 23 -5.26 -2.63 5.95
CA VAL A 23 -4.98 -1.18 6.04
C VAL A 23 -5.86 -0.50 7.11
N LEU A 24 -7.13 -0.88 7.23
CA LEU A 24 -8.01 -0.33 8.28
C LEU A 24 -7.58 -0.75 9.69
N GLU A 25 -7.06 -1.96 9.84
CA GLU A 25 -6.63 -2.52 11.14
C GLU A 25 -5.26 -2.01 11.58
N HIS A 26 -4.34 -1.79 10.63
CA HIS A 26 -2.93 -1.55 10.89
C HIS A 26 -2.44 -0.13 10.55
N CYS A 27 -3.15 0.63 9.72
CA CYS A 27 -2.75 1.98 9.31
C CYS A 27 -3.72 3.04 9.83
N ALA A 28 -3.65 3.34 11.14
CA ALA A 28 -4.56 4.26 11.81
C ALA A 28 -4.48 5.70 11.26
N ARG A 29 -3.34 6.07 10.66
CA ARG A 29 -3.12 7.39 10.05
C ARG A 29 -3.60 7.45 8.59
N GLY A 30 -4.02 6.31 8.04
CA GLY A 30 -4.56 6.18 6.70
C GLY A 30 -3.49 6.04 5.62
N VAL A 31 -3.89 5.43 4.51
CA VAL A 31 -3.06 5.20 3.32
C VAL A 31 -3.76 5.80 2.11
N GLN A 32 -3.01 6.52 1.29
CA GLN A 32 -3.53 7.08 0.03
C GLN A 32 -3.00 6.28 -1.16
N GLY A 33 -3.91 5.66 -1.90
CA GLY A 33 -3.61 4.98 -3.16
C GLY A 33 -3.77 5.90 -4.37
N ARG A 34 -2.80 5.87 -5.29
CA ARG A 34 -2.87 6.58 -6.57
C ARG A 34 -2.36 5.69 -7.71
N VAL A 35 -3.09 5.68 -8.83
CA VAL A 35 -2.60 5.11 -10.10
C VAL A 35 -1.78 6.18 -10.82
N GLY A 36 -0.51 5.87 -11.09
CA GLY A 36 0.39 6.69 -11.89
C GLY A 36 0.09 6.58 -13.39
N SER A 37 0.58 7.55 -14.17
CA SER A 37 0.36 7.64 -15.62
C SER A 37 0.89 6.44 -16.41
N ASN A 38 1.81 5.68 -15.81
CA ASN A 38 2.43 4.47 -16.34
C ASN A 38 1.73 3.18 -15.87
N GLY A 39 0.57 3.28 -15.21
CA GLY A 39 -0.13 2.14 -14.63
C GLY A 39 0.49 1.61 -13.34
N ALA A 40 1.55 2.23 -12.82
CA ALA A 40 2.11 1.87 -11.52
C ALA A 40 1.18 2.31 -10.40
N TYR A 41 0.95 1.44 -9.42
CA TYR A 41 0.14 1.75 -8.26
C TYR A 41 1.04 2.24 -7.14
N ALA A 42 0.77 3.43 -6.60
CA ALA A 42 1.54 4.02 -5.52
C ALA A 42 0.68 4.10 -4.25
N LEU A 43 1.18 3.58 -3.15
CA LEU A 43 0.58 3.71 -1.83
C LEU A 43 1.40 4.67 -0.99
N THR A 44 0.76 5.68 -0.43
CA THR A 44 1.42 6.68 0.42
C THR A 44 0.93 6.53 1.85
N PHE A 45 1.88 6.25 2.74
CA PHE A 45 1.68 6.07 4.17
C PHE A 45 2.14 7.34 4.89
N VAL A 46 1.37 7.76 5.89
CA VAL A 46 1.76 8.89 6.73
C VAL A 46 2.91 8.49 7.64
N ASP A 47 2.84 7.28 8.19
CA ASP A 47 3.86 6.69 9.06
C ASP A 47 4.84 5.81 8.26
N ASP A 48 6.11 5.88 8.63
CA ASP A 48 7.15 5.09 7.97
C ASP A 48 7.15 3.64 8.51
N ASP A 49 6.78 3.43 9.78
CA ASP A 49 6.65 2.09 10.37
C ASP A 49 5.48 1.31 9.74
N GLU A 50 4.36 1.99 9.47
CA GLU A 50 3.21 1.40 8.74
C GLU A 50 3.61 1.02 7.31
N ALA A 51 4.42 1.86 6.65
CA ALA A 51 4.94 1.58 5.31
C ALA A 51 5.86 0.36 5.32
N ASP A 52 6.75 0.24 6.31
CA ASP A 52 7.66 -0.89 6.41
C ASP A 52 6.93 -2.19 6.73
N ALA A 53 5.93 -2.16 7.62
CA ALA A 53 5.06 -3.30 7.87
C ALA A 53 4.32 -3.75 6.59
N PHE A 54 3.77 -2.80 5.84
CA PHE A 54 3.10 -3.11 4.57
C PHE A 54 4.08 -3.69 3.53
N GLN A 55 5.28 -3.10 3.43
CA GLN A 55 6.29 -3.56 2.48
C GLN A 55 6.76 -4.98 2.79
N ALA A 56 7.03 -5.28 4.06
CA ALA A 56 7.51 -6.59 4.50
C ALA A 56 6.48 -7.69 4.29
N GLU A 57 5.21 -7.40 4.58
CA GLU A 57 4.12 -8.38 4.45
C GLU A 57 3.72 -8.62 3.00
N TRP A 58 3.58 -7.55 2.20
CA TRP A 58 2.88 -7.63 0.92
C TRP A 58 3.77 -7.41 -0.31
N LEU A 59 4.84 -6.63 -0.19
CA LEU A 59 5.69 -6.21 -1.31
C LEU A 59 7.06 -6.91 -1.36
N ALA A 60 7.38 -7.77 -0.40
CA ALA A 60 8.55 -8.64 -0.41
C ALA A 60 8.54 -9.66 -1.57
#